data_AF-A0A3B3YA76-F1
#
_entry.id   AF-A0A3B3YA76-F1
#
_cell.length_a   1.000
_cell.length_b   1.000
_cell.length_c   1.000
_cell.angle_alpha   90.00
_cell.angle_beta   90.00
_cell.angle_gamma   90.00
#
_symmetry.space_group_name_H-M   'P 1'
#
loop_
_entity.id
_entity.type
_entity.pdbx_description
1 polymer ?
#
loop_
_entity_poly.entity_id
_entity_poly.type
_entity_poly.pdbx_seq_one_letter_code
_entity_poly.pdbx_strand_id
1 'polypeptide(L)'
;MNKESCASISDCGVGTMTPDLIGNSAEWLAQQLVLEFKRKWLPSHVHRRGRQSLRSSLQELPGTGGVEVKTRSLTEEIRLRTRMRGTLNWAPPSFQIIFSIQPQQRRSEVVALQHYLCAGCGTEVEPRYIKKLRHCEYLGRYFCDCCHSGSEAVIPGRVLSNWDFSRYSVSDFSKQLLDSVWSQPLFDLSSVGKALWSKVKDLDRFRELREQLIGIRKLLKACRLSERVLAEFEPLPAHLLDEPLLFSMEDLYRVKKGQLVAQARALLTAASEHVDNCELCRGRGFICEFCRAKDIIFPFQKDKCQRCPVCKTCFHKDCFLGKRCPKCTRIQSRTKVQTKS
;
A
#
# COMPACT_ATOMS: atom_id res chain seq x y z
N MET A 1 30.45 55.71 4.75
CA MET A 1 31.47 55.89 5.79
C MET A 1 31.01 55.10 7.00
N ASN A 2 31.63 54.05 7.51
CA ASN A 2 32.83 53.25 7.22
C ASN A 2 32.41 51.82 7.61
N LYS A 3 32.61 50.80 6.77
CA LYS A 3 33.84 50.00 6.69
C LYS A 3 34.35 49.58 8.07
N GLU A 4 34.23 48.29 8.38
CA GLU A 4 35.41 47.47 8.62
C GLU A 4 35.14 46.01 8.25
N SER A 5 36.12 45.47 7.56
CA SER A 5 36.22 44.19 6.87
C SER A 5 37.62 43.71 7.17
N CYS A 6 37.79 42.45 7.56
CA CYS A 6 39.00 41.65 7.38
C CYS A 6 38.78 40.29 8.06
N ALA A 7 39.24 39.15 7.60
CA ALA A 7 39.68 38.67 6.30
C ALA A 7 39.84 37.15 6.46
N SER A 8 39.66 36.47 5.34
CA SER A 8 39.89 35.06 5.04
C SER A 8 41.29 34.50 5.36
N ILE A 9 41.35 33.24 5.80
CA ILE A 9 42.47 32.27 5.65
C ILE A 9 41.81 30.88 5.57
N SER A 10 41.54 30.37 4.36
CA SER A 10 42.36 29.45 3.55
C SER A 10 42.18 27.96 3.86
N ASP A 11 41.68 27.29 2.82
CA ASP A 11 41.77 25.90 2.42
C ASP A 11 42.96 25.09 2.99
N CYS A 12 42.70 23.85 3.43
CA CYS A 12 43.53 22.65 3.26
C CYS A 12 42.96 21.48 4.09
N GLY A 13 42.71 20.35 3.43
CA GLY A 13 42.74 19.03 4.07
C GLY A 13 41.61 18.08 3.70
N VAL A 14 41.68 17.49 2.50
CA VAL A 14 41.08 16.17 2.24
C VAL A 14 41.79 15.17 3.16
N GLY A 15 41.22 14.98 4.35
CA GLY A 15 41.62 13.94 5.28
C GLY A 15 40.86 12.66 4.96
N THR A 16 41.54 11.71 4.33
CA THR A 16 41.11 10.32 4.20
C THR A 16 40.79 9.77 5.59
N MET A 17 39.51 9.64 5.91
CA MET A 17 39.04 8.98 7.14
C MET A 17 38.53 7.59 6.79
N THR A 18 39.07 6.63 7.53
CA THR A 18 38.95 5.18 7.40
C THR A 18 37.50 4.67 7.42
N PRO A 19 37.21 3.56 6.73
CA PRO A 19 35.89 2.95 6.68
C PRO A 19 35.66 2.06 7.90
N ASP A 20 35.44 2.66 9.07
CA ASP A 20 34.89 1.95 10.23
C ASP A 20 34.25 2.98 11.16
N LEU A 21 32.96 2.77 11.46
CA LEU A 21 32.02 3.54 12.32
C LEU A 21 30.68 3.88 11.61
N ILE A 22 30.21 3.02 10.71
CA ILE A 22 28.82 3.04 10.23
C ILE A 22 28.08 1.95 11.02
N GLY A 23 27.37 2.32 12.10
CA GLY A 23 26.49 1.34 12.75
C GLY A 23 25.85 1.68 14.09
N ASN A 24 26.29 2.71 14.82
CA ASN A 24 25.84 2.92 16.22
C ASN A 24 25.35 4.34 16.54
N SER A 25 24.79 5.07 15.57
CA SER A 25 24.05 6.29 15.90
C SER A 25 22.63 5.93 16.33
N ALA A 26 22.18 6.52 17.45
CA ALA A 26 20.78 6.42 17.89
C ALA A 26 19.81 6.90 16.79
N GLU A 27 20.25 7.81 15.93
CA GLU A 27 19.50 8.29 14.78
C GLU A 27 19.36 7.21 13.69
N TRP A 28 20.44 6.48 13.39
CA TRP A 28 20.37 5.36 12.44
C TRP A 28 19.48 4.23 12.97
N LEU A 29 19.60 3.91 14.26
CA LEU A 29 18.73 2.93 14.94
C LEU A 29 17.27 3.40 14.93
N ALA A 30 16.99 4.67 15.21
CA ALA A 30 15.64 5.23 15.12
C ALA A 30 15.09 5.16 13.69
N GLN A 31 15.89 5.48 12.68
CA GLN A 31 15.50 5.36 11.27
C GLN A 31 15.22 3.90 10.89
N GLN A 32 16.06 2.95 11.30
CA GLN A 32 15.83 1.52 11.06
C GLN A 32 14.60 1.01 11.79
N LEU A 33 14.37 1.43 13.04
CA LEU A 33 13.17 1.09 13.80
C LEU A 33 11.91 1.70 13.18
N VAL A 34 11.97 2.91 12.62
CA VAL A 34 10.86 3.51 11.88
C VAL A 34 10.60 2.75 10.58
N LEU A 35 11.63 2.33 9.85
CA LEU A 35 11.50 1.53 8.64
C LEU A 35 10.97 0.11 8.92
N GLU A 36 11.42 -0.52 10.01
CA GLU A 36 10.88 -1.79 10.49
C GLU A 36 9.45 -1.66 11.00
N PHE A 37 9.15 -0.58 11.73
CA PHE A 37 7.80 -0.29 12.19
C PHE A 37 6.88 -0.13 10.99
N LYS A 38 7.25 0.68 9.98
CA LYS A 38 6.52 0.80 8.70
C LYS A 38 6.31 -0.55 8.01
N ARG A 39 7.31 -1.43 7.99
CA ARG A 39 7.21 -2.79 7.43
C ARG A 39 6.27 -3.71 8.22
N LYS A 40 6.26 -3.63 9.56
CA LYS A 40 5.36 -4.38 10.46
C LYS A 40 3.95 -3.75 10.54
N TRP A 41 3.81 -2.50 10.12
CA TRP A 41 2.56 -1.71 10.10
C TRP A 41 1.62 -2.14 8.96
N LEU A 42 2.17 -2.65 7.86
CA LEU A 42 1.44 -3.33 6.81
C LEU A 42 1.10 -4.73 7.30
N PRO A 43 -0.19 -5.16 7.33
CA PRO A 43 -0.53 -6.51 7.70
C PRO A 43 0.21 -7.49 6.79
N SER A 44 1.13 -8.28 7.36
CA SER A 44 1.68 -9.42 6.64
C SER A 44 0.55 -10.42 6.39
N HIS A 45 0.45 -10.85 5.14
CA HIS A 45 -0.49 -11.84 4.61
C HIS A 45 -0.32 -13.21 5.30
N VAL A 46 -0.74 -13.35 6.57
CA VAL A 46 -0.98 -14.66 7.19
C VAL A 46 -1.97 -14.50 8.35
N HIS A 47 -3.09 -15.21 8.29
CA HIS A 47 -3.84 -15.54 9.51
C HIS A 47 -2.92 -16.34 10.46
N ARG A 48 -2.26 -15.68 11.42
CA ARG A 48 -1.62 -16.38 12.53
C ARG A 48 -2.45 -16.23 13.80
N ARG A 49 -2.94 -17.37 14.29
CA ARG A 49 -3.34 -17.58 15.68
C ARG A 49 -2.19 -17.14 16.59
N GLY A 50 -2.54 -16.54 17.73
CA GLY A 50 -1.65 -16.34 18.87
C GLY A 50 -0.65 -15.19 18.71
N ARG A 51 -0.99 -14.02 19.28
CA ARG A 51 0.01 -13.01 19.65
C ARG A 51 0.91 -13.62 20.72
N GLN A 52 2.11 -14.08 20.35
CA GLN A 52 3.16 -14.25 21.34
C GLN A 52 3.66 -12.85 21.71
N SER A 53 3.49 -12.51 22.99
CA SER A 53 3.88 -11.24 23.59
C SER A 53 5.38 -11.01 23.41
N LEU A 54 5.79 -9.80 23.02
CA LEU A 54 7.18 -9.32 22.93
C LEU A 54 7.95 -9.35 24.27
N ARG A 55 7.38 -9.95 25.32
CA ARG A 55 7.94 -10.04 26.66
C ARG A 55 9.07 -11.08 26.77
N SER A 56 9.15 -12.04 25.87
CA SER A 56 10.14 -13.14 25.92
C SER A 56 11.56 -12.74 25.52
N SER A 57 11.79 -11.52 25.00
CA SER A 57 13.11 -11.07 24.54
C SER A 57 13.88 -10.19 25.53
N LEU A 58 13.36 -9.94 26.74
CA LEU A 58 13.99 -9.06 27.74
C LEU A 58 14.48 -9.79 29.00
N GLN A 59 14.63 -11.11 28.95
CA GLN A 59 14.93 -11.89 30.15
C GLN A 59 16.33 -12.51 30.16
N GLU A 60 17.37 -11.74 29.82
CA GLU A 60 18.74 -12.09 30.19
C GLU A 60 19.56 -10.84 30.54
N LEU A 61 19.49 -10.41 31.80
CA LEU A 61 20.56 -9.66 32.46
C LEU A 61 20.68 -10.16 33.91
N PRO A 62 21.89 -10.54 34.38
CA PRO A 62 22.09 -11.04 35.73
C PRO A 62 22.38 -9.90 36.72
N GLY A 63 21.84 -10.04 37.94
CA GLY A 63 22.29 -9.32 39.13
C GLY A 63 21.26 -8.39 39.74
N THR A 64 20.75 -8.75 40.91
CA THR A 64 20.90 -7.95 42.16
C THR A 64 20.16 -8.66 43.30
N GLY A 65 20.89 -8.83 44.40
CA GLY A 65 20.45 -9.49 45.62
C GLY A 65 19.30 -8.79 46.33
N GLY A 66 18.69 -9.54 47.24
CA GLY A 66 17.43 -9.22 47.89
C GLY A 66 17.41 -7.88 48.62
N VAL A 67 16.29 -7.18 48.42
CA VAL A 67 15.78 -6.18 49.36
C VAL A 67 14.28 -6.45 49.48
N GLU A 68 13.84 -6.86 50.66
CA GLU A 68 12.41 -6.93 51.01
C GLU A 68 11.84 -5.51 51.05
N VAL A 69 10.85 -5.24 50.20
CA VAL A 69 10.10 -3.98 50.22
C VAL A 69 8.60 -4.27 50.14
N LYS A 70 7.88 -3.68 51.10
CA LYS A 70 6.46 -3.85 51.44
C LYS A 70 5.54 -4.07 50.23
N THR A 71 4.80 -5.16 50.31
CA THR A 71 3.84 -5.69 49.35
C THR A 71 2.55 -4.85 49.26
N ARG A 72 2.65 -3.62 48.75
CA ARG A 72 1.57 -2.99 47.98
C ARG A 72 2.11 -2.65 46.60
N SER A 73 2.16 -3.72 45.80
CA SER A 73 2.39 -3.83 44.36
C SER A 73 3.35 -2.84 43.71
N LEU A 74 4.63 -2.93 44.08
CA LEU A 74 5.75 -2.46 43.23
C LEU A 74 5.57 -2.91 41.76
N THR A 75 4.97 -4.06 41.52
CA THR A 75 4.61 -4.56 40.20
C THR A 75 3.62 -3.66 39.45
N GLU A 76 2.61 -3.11 40.11
CA GLU A 76 1.70 -2.13 39.49
C GLU A 76 2.39 -0.79 39.28
N GLU A 77 3.19 -0.34 40.23
CA GLU A 77 3.93 0.92 40.10
C GLU A 77 4.98 0.87 38.98
N ILE A 78 5.68 -0.26 38.84
CA ILE A 78 6.59 -0.53 37.71
C ILE A 78 5.81 -0.59 36.40
N ARG A 79 4.63 -1.23 36.35
CA ARG A 79 3.77 -1.25 35.14
C ARG A 79 3.27 0.14 34.75
N LEU A 80 2.94 0.98 35.73
CA LEU A 80 2.51 2.36 35.52
C LEU A 80 3.66 3.22 34.98
N ARG A 81 4.86 3.10 35.57
CA ARG A 81 6.06 3.86 35.19
C ARG A 81 6.71 3.40 33.88
N THR A 82 6.57 2.12 33.52
CA THR A 82 7.08 1.56 32.25
C THR A 82 6.11 1.71 31.08
N ARG A 83 4.92 2.29 31.31
CA ARG A 83 3.94 2.48 30.24
C ARG A 83 4.40 3.61 29.32
N MET A 84 4.90 3.24 28.15
CA MET A 84 5.33 4.17 27.10
C MET A 84 4.20 5.04 26.51
N ARG A 85 2.92 4.79 26.87
CA ARG A 85 1.75 5.44 26.23
C ARG A 85 0.50 5.47 27.12
N GLY A 86 0.15 6.65 27.65
CA GLY A 86 -1.11 6.91 28.38
C GLY A 86 -1.20 6.36 29.81
N THR A 87 -2.39 6.44 30.43
CA THR A 87 -2.72 5.96 31.79
C THR A 87 -3.55 4.68 31.74
N LEU A 88 -3.76 3.95 32.85
CA LEU A 88 -4.50 2.66 32.86
C LEU A 88 -5.80 2.68 32.04
N ASN A 89 -6.56 3.77 32.16
CA ASN A 89 -7.89 3.92 31.57
C ASN A 89 -7.89 4.70 30.24
N TRP A 90 -6.71 5.16 29.78
CA TRP A 90 -6.60 5.95 28.57
C TRP A 90 -5.28 5.73 27.84
N ALA A 91 -5.37 5.54 26.53
CA ALA A 91 -4.22 5.63 25.65
C ALA A 91 -4.57 6.55 24.48
N PRO A 92 -3.63 7.41 24.02
CA PRO A 92 -3.88 8.25 22.85
C PRO A 92 -4.24 7.40 21.62
N PRO A 93 -4.86 7.95 20.58
CA PRO A 93 -5.22 7.17 19.38
C PRO A 93 -3.98 6.64 18.67
N SER A 94 -3.90 5.35 18.35
CA SER A 94 -2.74 4.80 17.64
C SER A 94 -2.70 5.29 16.20
N PHE A 95 -1.50 5.47 15.66
CA PHE A 95 -1.31 5.54 14.22
C PHE A 95 -1.53 4.12 13.70
N GLN A 96 -2.77 3.76 13.36
CA GLN A 96 -3.13 2.51 12.67
C GLN A 96 -4.28 2.82 11.72
N ILE A 97 -4.27 2.21 10.53
CA ILE A 97 -5.36 2.38 9.58
C ILE A 97 -6.50 1.43 9.89
N ILE A 98 -7.70 1.99 10.02
CA ILE A 98 -8.93 1.26 10.30
C ILE A 98 -9.70 1.11 8.99
N PHE A 99 -9.84 -0.14 8.53
CA PHE A 99 -10.54 -0.47 7.28
C PHE A 99 -12.04 -0.75 7.49
N SER A 100 -12.51 -0.85 8.73
CA SER A 100 -13.92 -1.11 9.04
C SER A 100 -14.67 0.18 9.38
N ILE A 101 -15.96 0.20 9.04
CA ILE A 101 -16.87 1.25 9.47
C ILE A 101 -17.18 1.05 10.95
N GLN A 102 -17.12 2.11 11.74
CA GLN A 102 -17.48 2.07 13.15
C GLN A 102 -19.01 2.00 13.31
N PRO A 103 -19.54 1.14 14.18
CA PRO A 103 -20.98 1.03 14.39
C PRO A 103 -21.54 2.34 14.98
N GLN A 104 -22.76 2.69 14.59
CA GLN A 104 -23.45 3.81 15.20
C GLN A 104 -23.91 3.43 16.62
N GLN A 105 -23.54 4.23 17.61
CA GLN A 105 -23.87 4.02 19.01
C GLN A 105 -24.33 5.34 19.65
N ARG A 106 -25.09 5.25 20.74
CA ARG A 106 -25.59 6.45 21.42
C ARG A 106 -24.41 7.17 22.09
N ARG A 107 -24.41 8.52 22.02
CA ARG A 107 -23.35 9.36 22.61
C ARG A 107 -23.01 8.97 24.05
N SER A 108 -24.02 8.78 24.89
CA SER A 108 -23.84 8.41 26.29
C SER A 108 -23.10 7.09 26.48
N GLU A 109 -23.36 6.10 25.62
CA GLU A 109 -22.72 4.78 25.67
C GLU A 109 -21.25 4.88 25.28
N VAL A 110 -20.95 5.57 24.18
CA VAL A 110 -19.55 5.75 23.73
C VAL A 110 -18.74 6.54 24.76
N VAL A 111 -19.31 7.62 25.30
CA VAL A 111 -18.63 8.46 26.31
C VAL A 111 -18.37 7.68 27.61
N ALA A 112 -19.31 6.84 28.04
CA ALA A 112 -19.11 5.95 29.18
C ALA A 112 -18.02 4.90 28.90
N LEU A 113 -17.98 4.32 27.69
CA LEU A 113 -16.96 3.34 27.27
C LEU A 113 -15.54 3.94 27.19
N GLN A 114 -15.40 5.25 26.95
CA GLN A 114 -14.12 5.96 27.03
C GLN A 114 -13.87 6.57 28.42
N HIS A 115 -14.57 6.08 29.45
CA HIS A 115 -14.43 6.48 30.86
C HIS A 115 -14.60 7.98 31.12
N TYR A 116 -15.48 8.64 30.34
CA TYR A 116 -15.66 10.09 30.41
C TYR A 116 -14.37 10.88 30.12
N LEU A 117 -13.40 10.29 29.41
CA LEU A 117 -12.16 10.94 29.02
C LEU A 117 -12.25 11.37 27.55
N CYS A 118 -11.60 12.48 27.21
CA CYS A 118 -11.35 12.83 25.81
C CYS A 118 -10.48 11.73 25.17
N ALA A 119 -10.92 11.16 24.05
CA ALA A 119 -10.17 10.12 23.37
C ALA A 119 -8.79 10.60 22.85
N GLY A 120 -8.61 11.90 22.63
CA GLY A 120 -7.39 12.49 22.07
C GLY A 120 -6.32 12.86 23.11
N CYS A 121 -6.71 13.47 24.23
CA CYS A 121 -5.79 14.00 25.24
C CYS A 121 -5.96 13.38 26.64
N GLY A 122 -7.00 12.57 26.86
CA GLY A 122 -7.24 11.92 28.15
C GLY A 122 -7.81 12.83 29.23
N THR A 123 -8.12 14.09 28.92
CA THR A 123 -8.76 15.02 29.87
C THR A 123 -10.14 14.52 30.27
N GLU A 124 -10.42 14.53 31.57
CA GLU A 124 -11.73 14.20 32.12
C GLU A 124 -12.80 15.19 31.66
N VAL A 125 -13.96 14.65 31.30
CA VAL A 125 -15.11 15.40 30.82
C VAL A 125 -16.22 15.29 31.84
N GLU A 126 -16.53 16.41 32.49
CA GLU A 126 -17.66 16.46 33.41
C GLU A 126 -18.99 16.22 32.69
N PRO A 127 -19.98 15.56 33.32
CA PRO A 127 -21.25 15.21 32.70
C PRO A 127 -21.98 16.36 31.98
N ARG A 128 -21.90 17.58 32.54
CA ARG A 128 -22.51 18.80 31.96
C ARG A 128 -21.90 19.20 30.60
N TYR A 129 -20.66 18.83 30.33
CA TYR A 129 -19.94 19.18 29.09
C TYR A 129 -19.95 18.07 28.03
N ILE A 130 -20.55 16.90 28.32
CA ILE A 130 -20.63 15.79 27.36
C ILE A 130 -21.26 16.22 26.03
N LYS A 131 -22.25 17.13 26.05
CA LYS A 131 -22.91 17.64 24.84
C LYS A 131 -21.98 18.46 23.93
N LYS A 132 -20.89 19.02 24.47
CA LYS A 132 -19.90 19.81 23.72
C LYS A 132 -18.87 18.94 23.00
N LEU A 133 -18.77 17.65 23.34
CA LEU A 133 -17.84 16.74 22.68
C LEU A 133 -18.24 16.50 21.22
N ARG A 134 -17.22 16.43 20.36
CA ARG A 134 -17.36 16.17 18.93
C ARG A 134 -17.05 14.71 18.62
N HIS A 135 -17.83 14.13 17.71
CA HIS A 135 -17.68 12.75 17.29
C HIS A 135 -16.68 12.65 16.13
N CYS A 136 -15.68 11.79 16.27
CA CYS A 136 -14.80 11.41 15.16
C CYS A 136 -15.35 10.15 14.50
N GLU A 137 -15.89 10.27 13.29
CA GLU A 137 -16.47 9.17 12.51
C GLU A 137 -15.44 8.08 12.14
N TYR A 138 -14.15 8.43 12.06
CA TYR A 138 -13.09 7.48 11.74
C TYR A 138 -12.76 6.56 12.93
N LEU A 139 -12.65 7.13 14.14
CA LEU A 139 -12.30 6.39 15.36
C LEU A 139 -13.52 5.88 16.14
N GLY A 140 -14.72 6.42 15.88
CA GLY A 140 -15.95 6.08 16.61
C GLY A 140 -15.92 6.54 18.07
N ARG A 141 -15.25 7.66 18.36
CA ARG A 141 -15.02 8.16 19.74
C ARG A 141 -15.27 9.66 19.84
N TYR A 142 -15.42 10.15 21.06
CA TYR A 142 -15.68 11.55 21.35
C TYR A 142 -14.43 12.30 21.83
N PHE A 143 -14.27 13.52 21.31
CA PHE A 143 -13.11 14.38 21.52
C PHE A 143 -13.54 15.76 22.03
N CYS A 144 -12.69 16.38 22.86
CA CYS A 144 -12.86 17.77 23.28
C CYS A 144 -12.58 18.73 22.11
N ASP A 145 -12.97 20.00 22.26
CA ASP A 145 -12.79 21.03 21.24
C ASP A 145 -11.30 21.25 20.87
N CYS A 146 -10.37 21.01 21.79
CA CYS A 146 -8.93 21.13 21.51
C CYS A 146 -8.36 20.00 20.63
N CYS A 147 -8.99 18.83 20.60
CA CYS A 147 -8.53 17.67 19.81
C CYS A 147 -9.36 17.46 18.54
N HIS A 148 -10.39 18.27 18.34
CA HIS A 148 -11.31 18.15 17.22
C HIS A 148 -11.77 19.54 16.78
N SER A 149 -10.99 20.19 15.92
CA SER A 149 -11.29 21.51 15.36
C SER A 149 -12.56 21.58 14.49
N GLY A 150 -13.14 20.43 14.12
CA GLY A 150 -14.25 20.34 13.17
C GLY A 150 -13.79 19.95 11.76
N SER A 151 -12.57 19.43 11.66
CA SER A 151 -11.99 18.92 10.43
C SER A 151 -12.80 17.78 9.81
N GLU A 152 -12.77 17.69 8.49
CA GLU A 152 -13.44 16.63 7.73
C GLU A 152 -12.49 15.90 6.78
N ALA A 153 -12.65 14.58 6.70
CA ALA A 153 -11.85 13.72 5.83
C ALA A 153 -12.71 12.61 5.19
N VAL A 154 -12.22 12.07 4.09
CA VAL A 154 -12.74 10.82 3.53
C VAL A 154 -12.24 9.65 4.37
N ILE A 155 -13.13 8.72 4.72
CA ILE A 155 -12.81 7.60 5.59
C ILE A 155 -12.55 6.33 4.77
N PRO A 156 -11.35 5.71 4.87
CA PRO A 156 -10.99 4.52 4.10
C PRO A 156 -12.00 3.38 4.24
N GLY A 157 -12.45 3.06 5.46
CA GLY A 157 -13.41 1.97 5.65
C GLY A 157 -14.76 2.18 4.95
N ARG A 158 -15.20 3.43 4.79
CA ARG A 158 -16.42 3.78 4.05
C ARG A 158 -16.23 3.64 2.54
N VAL A 159 -15.08 4.05 2.02
CA VAL A 159 -14.70 3.83 0.61
C VAL A 159 -14.62 2.33 0.30
N LEU A 160 -13.92 1.57 1.14
CA LEU A 160 -13.68 0.13 0.92
C LEU A 160 -14.97 -0.71 1.00
N SER A 161 -15.92 -0.33 1.84
CA SER A 161 -17.17 -1.08 2.03
C SER A 161 -18.28 -0.62 1.06
N ASN A 162 -18.42 0.69 0.91
CA ASN A 162 -19.60 1.32 0.31
C ASN A 162 -19.28 2.23 -0.89
N TRP A 163 -18.01 2.33 -1.31
CA TRP A 163 -17.57 3.25 -2.37
C TRP A 163 -17.94 4.72 -2.11
N ASP A 164 -18.00 5.09 -0.83
CA ASP A 164 -18.41 6.41 -0.37
C ASP A 164 -17.21 7.30 -0.08
N PHE A 165 -17.08 8.38 -0.85
CA PHE A 165 -16.01 9.38 -0.72
C PHE A 165 -16.53 10.71 -0.16
N SER A 166 -17.67 10.70 0.52
CA SER A 166 -18.15 11.85 1.26
C SER A 166 -17.16 12.19 2.39
N ARG A 167 -17.11 13.47 2.76
CA ARG A 167 -16.29 13.91 3.89
C ARG A 167 -17.09 13.79 5.17
N TYR A 168 -16.41 13.38 6.23
CA TYR A 168 -17.01 13.13 7.53
C TYR A 168 -16.17 13.81 8.62
N SER A 169 -16.85 14.25 9.68
CA SER A 169 -16.24 14.84 10.87
C SER A 169 -15.21 13.89 11.49
N VAL A 170 -13.97 14.35 11.63
CA VAL A 170 -12.86 13.59 12.21
C VAL A 170 -12.04 14.45 13.18
N SER A 171 -11.44 13.80 14.18
CA SER A 171 -10.50 14.48 15.08
C SER A 171 -9.26 14.94 14.33
N ASP A 172 -8.55 15.92 14.90
CA ASP A 172 -7.39 16.53 14.23
C ASP A 172 -6.27 15.50 14.04
N PHE A 173 -6.10 14.61 15.02
CA PHE A 173 -5.23 13.44 14.89
C PHE A 173 -5.59 12.57 13.69
N SER A 174 -6.89 12.23 13.55
CA SER A 174 -7.36 11.38 12.46
C SER A 174 -7.20 12.08 11.11
N LYS A 175 -7.43 13.39 11.04
CA LYS A 175 -7.19 14.18 9.82
C LYS A 175 -5.72 14.10 9.40
N GLN A 176 -4.80 14.36 10.32
CA GLN A 176 -3.36 14.29 10.06
C GLN A 176 -2.94 12.89 9.60
N LEU A 177 -3.42 11.84 10.27
CA LEU A 177 -3.15 10.46 9.88
C LEU A 177 -3.65 10.18 8.47
N LEU A 178 -4.92 10.46 8.18
CA LEU A 178 -5.55 10.18 6.90
C LEU A 178 -4.90 10.94 5.74
N ASP A 179 -4.52 12.20 5.96
CA ASP A 179 -3.79 13.00 4.98
C ASP A 179 -2.40 12.40 4.71
N SER A 180 -1.68 11.99 5.76
CA SER A 180 -0.32 11.45 5.62
C SER A 180 -0.25 10.15 4.80
N VAL A 181 -1.34 9.37 4.78
CA VAL A 181 -1.42 8.10 4.05
C VAL A 181 -2.22 8.19 2.75
N TRP A 182 -2.72 9.38 2.39
CA TRP A 182 -3.66 9.56 1.28
C TRP A 182 -3.13 9.02 -0.06
N SER A 183 -1.87 9.32 -0.37
CA SER A 183 -1.16 8.88 -1.59
C SER A 183 -0.35 7.59 -1.41
N GLN A 184 -0.39 6.96 -0.24
CA GLN A 184 0.40 5.75 0.02
C GLN A 184 -0.34 4.51 -0.49
N PRO A 185 0.32 3.61 -1.23
CA PRO A 185 -0.29 2.38 -1.74
C PRO A 185 -0.41 1.34 -0.62
N LEU A 186 -1.50 1.39 0.13
CA LEU A 186 -1.71 0.56 1.33
C LEU A 186 -2.83 -0.48 1.17
N PHE A 187 -3.71 -0.32 0.18
CA PHE A 187 -4.96 -1.07 0.10
C PHE A 187 -4.89 -2.18 -0.95
N ASP A 188 -4.74 -3.42 -0.51
CA ASP A 188 -4.97 -4.60 -1.35
C ASP A 188 -6.48 -4.89 -1.40
N LEU A 189 -7.14 -4.51 -2.50
CA LEU A 189 -8.58 -4.73 -2.67
C LEU A 189 -8.97 -6.21 -2.69
N SER A 190 -8.02 -7.12 -2.94
CA SER A 190 -8.25 -8.56 -2.84
C SER A 190 -8.41 -9.02 -1.39
N SER A 191 -7.97 -8.24 -0.40
CA SER A 191 -8.09 -8.55 1.03
C SER A 191 -9.14 -7.69 1.73
N VAL A 192 -9.09 -6.37 1.59
CA VAL A 192 -9.92 -5.44 2.38
C VAL A 192 -11.19 -4.95 1.66
N GLY A 193 -11.29 -5.14 0.34
CA GLY A 193 -12.32 -4.51 -0.49
C GLY A 193 -12.90 -5.42 -1.56
N LYS A 194 -12.97 -6.74 -1.32
CA LYS A 194 -13.31 -7.75 -2.35
C LYS A 194 -14.59 -7.43 -3.13
N ALA A 195 -15.61 -6.93 -2.44
CA ALA A 195 -16.90 -6.58 -3.03
C ALA A 195 -16.83 -5.40 -4.01
N LEU A 196 -15.77 -4.59 -3.98
CA LEU A 196 -15.62 -3.45 -4.89
C LEU A 196 -15.39 -3.88 -6.33
N TRP A 197 -14.71 -5.01 -6.56
CA TRP A 197 -14.49 -5.53 -7.91
C TRP A 197 -15.78 -5.83 -8.66
N SER A 198 -16.84 -6.27 -7.96
CA SER A 198 -18.14 -6.52 -8.57
C SER A 198 -19.05 -5.29 -8.60
N LYS A 199 -18.92 -4.38 -7.63
CA LYS A 199 -19.75 -3.17 -7.53
C LYS A 199 -19.30 -2.04 -8.47
N VAL A 200 -18.00 -1.91 -8.70
CA VAL A 200 -17.41 -0.75 -9.40
C VAL A 200 -16.85 -1.19 -10.75
N LYS A 201 -17.62 -0.94 -11.81
CA LYS A 201 -17.24 -1.30 -13.19
C LYS A 201 -15.89 -0.72 -13.62
N ASP A 202 -15.58 0.50 -13.19
CA ASP A 202 -14.33 1.17 -13.56
C ASP A 202 -13.10 0.54 -12.91
N LEU A 203 -13.22 -0.04 -11.69
CA LEU A 203 -12.14 -0.82 -11.10
C LEU A 203 -11.86 -2.07 -11.93
N ASP A 204 -12.91 -2.82 -12.26
CA ASP A 204 -12.80 -4.03 -13.08
C ASP A 204 -12.17 -3.74 -14.45
N ARG A 205 -12.63 -2.67 -15.09
CA ARG A 205 -12.09 -2.18 -16.37
C ARG A 205 -10.63 -1.73 -16.26
N PHE A 206 -10.24 -1.09 -15.15
CA PHE A 206 -8.84 -0.75 -14.90
C PHE A 206 -7.98 -2.01 -14.70
N ARG A 207 -8.47 -3.03 -14.00
CA ARG A 207 -7.75 -4.30 -13.80
C ARG A 207 -7.42 -4.97 -15.12
N GLU A 208 -8.36 -5.02 -16.05
CA GLU A 208 -8.13 -5.57 -17.39
C GLU A 208 -7.08 -4.76 -18.15
N LEU A 209 -7.21 -3.43 -18.19
CA LEU A 209 -6.25 -2.53 -18.83
C LEU A 209 -4.85 -2.68 -18.22
N ARG A 210 -4.75 -2.78 -16.90
CA ARG A 210 -3.48 -2.95 -16.17
C ARG A 210 -2.73 -4.17 -16.69
N GLU A 211 -3.39 -5.31 -16.84
CA GLU A 211 -2.73 -6.52 -17.33
C GLU A 211 -2.19 -6.36 -18.76
N GLN A 212 -2.92 -5.62 -19.60
CA GLN A 212 -2.45 -5.28 -20.95
C GLN A 212 -1.26 -4.32 -20.91
N LEU A 213 -1.33 -3.29 -20.06
CA LEU A 213 -0.26 -2.32 -19.85
C LEU A 213 1.02 -2.97 -19.33
N ILE A 214 0.94 -3.90 -18.37
CA ILE A 214 2.09 -4.67 -17.89
C ILE A 214 2.72 -5.48 -19.04
N GLY A 215 1.89 -6.11 -19.87
CA GLY A 215 2.33 -6.89 -21.02
C GLY A 215 3.05 -6.03 -22.07
N ILE A 216 2.43 -4.92 -22.48
CA ILE A 216 2.99 -4.04 -23.51
C ILE A 216 4.21 -3.28 -23.01
N ARG A 217 4.22 -2.83 -21.74
CA ARG A 217 5.40 -2.18 -21.12
C ARG A 217 6.62 -3.08 -21.14
N LYS A 218 6.47 -4.40 -20.93
CA LYS A 218 7.58 -5.35 -21.03
C LYS A 218 8.14 -5.44 -22.46
N LEU A 219 7.27 -5.41 -23.47
CA LEU A 219 7.69 -5.39 -24.87
C LEU A 219 8.44 -4.09 -25.22
N LEU A 220 7.88 -2.95 -24.82
CA LEU A 220 8.47 -1.63 -25.04
C LEU A 220 9.83 -1.52 -24.36
N LYS A 221 9.98 -1.93 -23.10
CA LYS A 221 11.29 -1.89 -22.39
C LYS A 221 12.42 -2.61 -23.13
N ALA A 222 12.10 -3.61 -23.95
CA ALA A 222 13.10 -4.32 -24.74
C ALA A 222 13.27 -3.73 -26.16
N CYS A 223 12.48 -2.73 -26.55
CA CYS A 223 12.52 -2.03 -27.83
C CYS A 223 13.30 -0.71 -27.72
N ARG A 224 14.40 -0.59 -28.45
CA ARG A 224 15.25 0.62 -28.47
C ARG A 224 14.60 1.87 -29.07
N LEU A 225 13.46 1.73 -29.78
CA LEU A 225 12.75 2.84 -30.42
C LEU A 225 11.56 3.36 -29.60
N SER A 226 11.32 2.78 -28.41
CA SER A 226 10.12 3.02 -27.62
C SER A 226 10.25 4.09 -26.54
N GLU A 227 11.41 4.74 -26.42
CA GLU A 227 11.75 5.65 -25.31
C GLU A 227 10.69 6.74 -25.09
N ARG A 228 10.22 7.37 -26.18
CA ARG A 228 9.17 8.40 -26.12
C ARG A 228 7.85 7.88 -25.53
N VAL A 229 7.45 6.68 -25.95
CA VAL A 229 6.20 6.05 -25.51
C VAL A 229 6.33 5.54 -24.08
N LEU A 230 7.52 5.07 -23.68
CA LEU A 230 7.80 4.69 -22.29
C LEU A 230 7.72 5.90 -21.36
N ALA A 231 8.16 7.08 -21.80
CA ALA A 231 8.04 8.32 -21.01
C ALA A 231 6.57 8.69 -20.71
N GLU A 232 5.62 8.32 -21.58
CA GLU A 232 4.20 8.52 -21.31
C GLU A 232 3.69 7.69 -20.12
N PHE A 233 4.40 6.64 -19.70
CA PHE A 233 4.03 5.85 -18.52
C PHE A 233 4.41 6.54 -17.19
N GLU A 234 5.31 7.53 -17.18
CA GLU A 234 5.78 8.20 -15.95
C GLU A 234 4.65 8.84 -15.11
N PRO A 235 3.62 9.49 -15.69
CA PRO A 235 2.51 10.04 -14.92
C PRO A 235 1.58 8.98 -14.30
N LEU A 236 1.75 7.70 -14.64
CA LEU A 236 1.02 6.61 -14.00
C LEU A 236 1.86 6.09 -12.82
N PRO A 237 1.35 6.12 -11.58
CA PRO A 237 2.10 5.65 -10.42
C PRO A 237 2.60 4.22 -10.60
N ALA A 238 3.91 4.01 -10.37
CA ALA A 238 4.59 2.75 -10.64
C ALA A 238 3.95 1.56 -9.89
N HIS A 239 3.50 1.77 -8.65
CA HIS A 239 2.87 0.74 -7.82
C HIS A 239 1.60 0.14 -8.43
N LEU A 240 0.94 0.84 -9.35
CA LEU A 240 -0.23 0.31 -10.05
C LEU A 240 0.13 -0.75 -11.11
N LEU A 241 1.38 -0.77 -11.57
CA LEU A 241 1.88 -1.76 -12.54
C LEU A 241 2.74 -2.85 -11.87
N ASP A 242 3.02 -2.72 -10.58
CA ASP A 242 3.79 -3.69 -9.80
C ASP A 242 2.87 -4.73 -9.14
N GLU A 243 3.45 -5.83 -8.66
CA GLU A 243 2.75 -6.93 -7.98
C GLU A 243 3.29 -7.07 -6.55
N PRO A 244 2.44 -7.12 -5.50
CA PRO A 244 0.97 -7.12 -5.53
C PRO A 244 0.35 -5.77 -5.91
N LEU A 245 -0.83 -5.79 -6.53
CA LEU A 245 -1.59 -4.58 -6.84
C LEU A 245 -2.14 -3.93 -5.56
N LEU A 246 -1.49 -2.85 -5.12
CA LEU A 246 -1.92 -2.01 -4.01
C LEU A 246 -2.48 -0.69 -4.54
N PHE A 247 -3.56 -0.21 -3.93
CA PHE A 247 -4.13 1.10 -4.21
C PHE A 247 -3.84 2.07 -3.07
N SER A 248 -3.73 3.36 -3.38
CA SER A 248 -3.86 4.46 -2.42
C SER A 248 -5.28 5.02 -2.39
N MET A 249 -5.61 5.89 -1.43
CA MET A 249 -6.91 6.57 -1.44
C MET A 249 -7.06 7.51 -2.64
N GLU A 250 -5.97 8.16 -3.02
CA GLU A 250 -5.91 8.99 -4.24
C GLU A 250 -6.22 8.15 -5.49
N ASP A 251 -5.64 6.95 -5.63
CA ASP A 251 -5.91 6.09 -6.79
C ASP A 251 -7.39 5.69 -6.88
N LEU A 252 -7.99 5.28 -5.76
CA LEU A 252 -9.42 4.93 -5.71
C LEU A 252 -10.30 6.14 -6.06
N TYR A 253 -9.89 7.34 -5.63
CA TYR A 253 -10.58 8.57 -5.99
C TYR A 253 -10.45 8.91 -7.48
N ARG A 254 -9.27 8.71 -8.08
CA ARG A 254 -9.04 8.83 -9.53
C ARG A 254 -9.83 7.81 -10.33
N VAL A 255 -10.04 6.60 -9.80
CA VAL A 255 -10.94 5.61 -10.39
C VAL A 255 -12.38 6.11 -10.33
N LYS A 256 -12.85 6.62 -9.18
CA LYS A 256 -14.20 7.20 -9.06
C LYS A 256 -14.44 8.34 -10.06
N LYS A 257 -13.42 9.14 -10.35
CA LYS A 257 -13.49 10.21 -11.37
C LYS A 257 -13.36 9.72 -12.81
N GLY A 258 -13.14 8.43 -13.06
CA GLY A 258 -12.87 7.86 -14.39
C GLY A 258 -11.51 8.24 -14.97
N GLN A 259 -10.69 9.01 -14.25
CA GLN A 259 -9.42 9.55 -14.73
C GLN A 259 -8.37 8.46 -14.92
N LEU A 260 -8.26 7.54 -13.96
CA LEU A 260 -7.27 6.47 -14.02
C LEU A 260 -7.54 5.53 -15.21
N VAL A 261 -8.82 5.26 -15.43
CA VAL A 261 -9.32 4.42 -16.50
C VAL A 261 -9.09 5.07 -17.87
N ALA A 262 -9.35 6.37 -18.01
CA ALA A 262 -9.08 7.12 -19.24
C ALA A 262 -7.58 7.18 -19.54
N GLN A 263 -6.75 7.48 -18.54
CA GLN A 263 -5.29 7.51 -18.67
C GLN A 263 -4.74 6.15 -19.13
N ALA A 264 -5.13 5.06 -18.47
CA ALA A 264 -4.69 3.71 -18.83
C ALA A 264 -5.06 3.33 -20.28
N ARG A 265 -6.23 3.79 -20.74
CA ARG A 265 -6.70 3.56 -22.11
C ARG A 265 -5.86 4.32 -23.14
N ALA A 266 -5.62 5.60 -22.88
CA ALA A 266 -4.78 6.44 -23.75
C ALA A 266 -3.36 5.86 -23.88
N LEU A 267 -2.76 5.44 -22.76
CA LEU A 267 -1.45 4.79 -22.75
C LEU A 267 -1.43 3.49 -23.55
N LEU A 268 -2.48 2.67 -23.43
CA LEU A 268 -2.57 1.43 -24.18
C LEU A 268 -2.69 1.68 -25.68
N THR A 269 -3.46 2.70 -26.08
CA THR A 269 -3.60 3.11 -27.49
C THR A 269 -2.25 3.57 -28.05
N ALA A 270 -1.59 4.55 -27.41
CA ALA A 270 -0.29 5.04 -27.84
C ALA A 270 0.78 3.93 -27.90
N ALA A 271 0.80 3.04 -26.90
CA ALA A 271 1.69 1.90 -26.87
C ALA A 271 1.41 0.90 -27.99
N SER A 272 0.13 0.67 -28.32
CA SER A 272 -0.28 -0.24 -29.38
C SER A 272 0.03 0.33 -30.77
N GLU A 273 -0.20 1.63 -30.99
CA GLU A 273 0.20 2.33 -32.22
C GLU A 273 1.70 2.24 -32.47
N HIS A 274 2.52 2.35 -31.42
CA HIS A 274 3.96 2.11 -31.55
C HIS A 274 4.27 0.67 -31.94
N VAL A 275 3.63 -0.31 -31.30
CA VAL A 275 3.86 -1.73 -31.61
C VAL A 275 3.50 -2.07 -33.05
N ASP A 276 2.40 -1.50 -33.57
CA ASP A 276 1.93 -1.72 -34.93
C ASP A 276 2.84 -1.08 -35.99
N ASN A 277 3.48 0.05 -35.65
CA ASN A 277 4.37 0.78 -36.56
C ASN A 277 5.87 0.45 -36.37
N CYS A 278 6.25 -0.29 -35.34
CA CYS A 278 7.65 -0.59 -35.04
C CYS A 278 8.03 -2.02 -35.44
N GLU A 279 8.91 -2.16 -36.43
CA GLU A 279 9.40 -3.47 -36.91
C GLU A 279 10.07 -4.31 -35.81
N LEU A 280 10.77 -3.68 -34.87
CA LEU A 280 11.41 -4.38 -33.75
C LEU A 280 10.38 -5.00 -32.78
N CYS A 281 9.27 -4.31 -32.57
CA CYS A 281 8.16 -4.82 -31.75
C CYS A 281 7.42 -5.92 -32.49
N ARG A 282 7.12 -5.72 -33.78
CA ARG A 282 6.46 -6.72 -34.65
C ARG A 282 7.24 -8.03 -34.74
N GLY A 283 8.57 -7.95 -34.83
CA GLY A 283 9.45 -9.13 -34.84
C GLY A 283 9.39 -10.00 -33.59
N ARG A 284 8.82 -9.50 -32.47
CA ARG A 284 8.63 -10.25 -31.22
C ARG A 284 7.20 -10.73 -31.00
N GLY A 285 6.30 -10.44 -31.92
CA GLY A 285 4.96 -10.98 -31.91
C GLY A 285 4.92 -12.46 -32.31
N PHE A 286 3.71 -13.03 -32.30
CA PHE A 286 3.49 -14.42 -32.68
C PHE A 286 2.67 -14.49 -33.96
N ILE A 287 2.92 -15.51 -34.76
CA ILE A 287 2.06 -15.91 -35.88
C ILE A 287 1.28 -17.14 -35.43
N CYS A 288 -0.04 -17.14 -35.62
CA CYS A 288 -0.87 -18.26 -35.22
C CYS A 288 -0.60 -19.49 -36.11
N GLU A 289 -0.15 -20.61 -35.51
CA GLU A 289 0.18 -21.84 -36.27
C GLU A 289 -1.04 -22.50 -36.93
N PHE A 290 -2.26 -22.20 -36.47
CA PHE A 290 -3.51 -22.77 -37.00
C PHE A 290 -3.91 -22.14 -38.33
N CYS A 291 -4.09 -20.82 -38.36
CA CYS A 291 -4.51 -20.12 -39.57
C CYS A 291 -3.33 -19.69 -40.45
N ARG A 292 -2.13 -19.54 -39.86
CA ARG A 292 -0.91 -19.03 -40.53
C ARG A 292 -1.13 -17.71 -41.28
N ALA A 293 -2.13 -16.94 -40.86
CA ALA A 293 -2.36 -15.60 -41.37
C ALA A 293 -1.14 -14.71 -41.05
N LYS A 294 -0.88 -13.71 -41.89
CA LYS A 294 0.20 -12.73 -41.67
C LYS A 294 -0.08 -11.77 -40.50
N ASP A 295 -1.23 -11.92 -39.85
CA ASP A 295 -1.61 -11.16 -38.67
C ASP A 295 -0.72 -11.52 -37.47
N ILE A 296 -0.12 -10.50 -36.85
CA ILE A 296 0.81 -10.65 -35.74
C ILE A 296 0.04 -10.42 -34.44
N ILE A 297 0.04 -11.43 -33.58
CA ILE A 297 -0.67 -11.38 -32.30
C ILE A 297 0.30 -11.27 -31.12
N PHE A 298 -0.13 -10.52 -30.11
CA PHE A 298 0.62 -10.32 -28.89
C PHE A 298 -0.10 -10.83 -27.64
N PRO A 299 0.63 -11.31 -26.64
CA PRO A 299 0.06 -11.73 -25.36
C PRO A 299 -0.87 -10.75 -24.66
N PHE A 300 -0.65 -9.45 -24.82
CA PHE A 300 -1.43 -8.39 -24.16
C PHE A 300 -2.76 -8.11 -24.87
N GLN A 301 -2.94 -8.56 -26.12
CA GLN A 301 -4.19 -8.42 -26.89
C GLN A 301 -5.19 -9.49 -26.45
N LYS A 302 -5.69 -9.35 -25.23
CA LYS A 302 -6.60 -10.31 -24.59
C LYS A 302 -7.90 -10.51 -25.34
N ASP A 303 -8.29 -9.63 -26.24
CA ASP A 303 -9.46 -9.72 -27.12
C ASP A 303 -9.24 -10.75 -28.23
N LYS A 304 -8.08 -10.72 -28.91
CA LYS A 304 -7.78 -11.55 -30.09
C LYS A 304 -6.92 -12.78 -29.78
N CYS A 305 -6.09 -12.71 -28.75
CA CYS A 305 -5.03 -13.69 -28.48
C CYS A 305 -5.34 -14.56 -27.25
N GLN A 306 -5.11 -15.87 -27.38
CA GLN A 306 -5.09 -16.83 -26.28
C GLN A 306 -3.72 -17.52 -26.19
N ARG A 307 -3.16 -17.59 -24.98
CA ARG A 307 -1.88 -18.26 -24.72
C ARG A 307 -2.12 -19.70 -24.30
N CYS A 308 -1.32 -20.62 -24.85
CA CYS A 308 -1.29 -21.99 -24.34
C CYS A 308 -0.84 -21.99 -22.87
N PRO A 309 -1.56 -22.66 -21.94
CA PRO A 309 -1.19 -22.67 -20.53
C PRO A 309 0.15 -23.37 -20.27
N VAL A 310 0.56 -24.30 -21.15
CA VAL A 310 1.78 -25.09 -21.03
C VAL A 310 2.97 -24.38 -21.69
N CYS A 311 2.97 -24.24 -23.03
CA CYS A 311 4.14 -23.72 -23.77
C CYS A 311 4.16 -22.20 -23.96
N LYS A 312 3.13 -21.48 -23.48
CA LYS A 312 2.99 -20.02 -23.55
C LYS A 312 2.97 -19.38 -24.95
N THR A 313 2.95 -20.20 -26.01
CA THR A 313 2.72 -19.77 -27.39
C THR A 313 1.34 -19.14 -27.54
N CYS A 314 1.26 -18.07 -28.31
CA CYS A 314 0.04 -17.33 -28.60
C CYS A 314 -0.64 -17.85 -29.87
N PHE A 315 -1.97 -17.90 -29.83
CA PHE A 315 -2.84 -18.23 -30.95
C PHE A 315 -4.03 -17.27 -30.98
N HIS A 316 -4.69 -17.10 -32.13
CA HIS A 316 -5.99 -16.42 -32.14
C HIS A 316 -6.98 -17.22 -31.26
N LYS A 317 -7.82 -16.51 -30.50
CA LYS A 317 -8.82 -17.13 -29.63
C LYS A 317 -9.68 -18.15 -30.38
N ASP A 318 -10.25 -17.72 -31.50
CA ASP A 318 -11.15 -18.55 -32.31
C ASP A 318 -10.42 -19.76 -32.92
N CYS A 319 -9.12 -19.62 -33.19
CA CYS A 319 -8.31 -20.71 -33.71
C CYS A 319 -8.05 -21.79 -32.66
N PHE A 320 -7.82 -21.40 -31.40
CA PHE A 320 -7.39 -22.30 -30.32
C PHE A 320 -8.54 -22.89 -29.50
N LEU A 321 -9.74 -22.30 -29.57
CA LEU A 321 -10.91 -22.74 -28.81
C LEU A 321 -11.19 -24.24 -29.00
N GLY A 322 -11.21 -24.99 -27.89
CA GLY A 322 -11.50 -26.43 -27.88
C GLY A 322 -10.44 -27.35 -28.49
N LYS A 323 -9.28 -26.82 -28.91
CA LYS A 323 -8.22 -27.58 -29.60
C LYS A 323 -7.00 -27.81 -28.72
N ARG A 324 -6.21 -28.84 -29.06
CA ARG A 324 -4.93 -29.10 -28.40
C ARG A 324 -3.81 -28.22 -28.96
N CYS A 325 -2.93 -27.80 -28.06
CA CYS A 325 -1.58 -27.29 -28.31
C CYS A 325 -0.82 -27.88 -29.51
N PRO A 326 -0.75 -27.35 -30.76
CA PRO A 326 0.02 -28.02 -31.83
C PRO A 326 1.51 -28.10 -31.48
N LYS A 327 2.06 -27.05 -30.84
CA LYS A 327 3.44 -27.05 -30.33
C LYS A 327 3.63 -28.05 -29.19
N CYS A 328 2.70 -28.12 -28.24
CA CYS A 328 2.77 -29.09 -27.14
C CYS A 328 2.70 -30.54 -27.65
N THR A 329 1.83 -30.82 -28.63
CA THR A 329 1.74 -32.15 -29.25
C THR A 329 3.06 -32.53 -29.92
N ARG A 330 3.71 -31.60 -30.64
CA ARG A 330 5.03 -31.82 -31.24
C ARG A 330 6.14 -32.03 -30.20
N ILE A 331 6.10 -31.30 -29.09
CA ILE A 331 7.07 -31.48 -27.99
C ILE A 331 6.88 -32.88 -27.37
N GLN A 332 5.65 -33.25 -27.02
CA GLN A 332 5.35 -34.55 -26.42
C GLN A 332 5.70 -35.72 -27.34
N SER A 333 5.46 -35.59 -28.65
CA SER A 333 5.83 -36.65 -29.61
C SER A 333 7.35 -36.83 -29.69
N ARG A 334 8.12 -35.73 -29.68
CA ARG A 334 9.60 -35.79 -29.67
C ARG A 334 10.14 -36.43 -28.40
N THR A 335 9.60 -36.06 -27.22
CA THR A 335 10.03 -36.64 -25.95
C THR A 335 9.73 -38.14 -25.88
N LYS A 336 8.58 -38.60 -26.38
CA LYS A 336 8.23 -40.03 -26.41
C LYS A 336 9.12 -40.88 -27.30
N VAL A 337 9.69 -40.29 -28.36
CA VAL A 337 10.66 -40.97 -29.23
C VAL A 337 12.00 -41.10 -28.53
N GLN A 338 12.45 -40.09 -27.79
CA GLN A 338 13.72 -40.11 -27.05
C GLN A 338 13.73 -41.04 -25.84
N THR A 339 12.59 -41.34 -25.22
CA THR A 339 12.49 -42.28 -24.09
C THR A 339 12.34 -43.75 -24.51
N LYS A 340 12.23 -44.01 -25.82
CA LYS A 340 12.11 -45.37 -26.40
C LYS A 340 13.39 -45.84 -27.10
N SER A 341 14.39 -44.97 -27.19
CA SER A 341 15.79 -45.29 -27.48
C SER A 341 16.54 -45.32 -26.15
#